data_AF-A0A655AYB6-F1
#
_entry.id   AF-A0A655AYB6-F1
#
_cell.length_a   1.000
_cell.length_b   1.000
_cell.length_c   1.000
_cell.angle_alpha   90.00
_cell.angle_beta   90.00
_cell.angle_gamma   90.00
#
_symmetry.space_group_name_H-M   'P 1'
#
loop_
_entity.id
_entity.type
_entity.pdbx_description
1 polymer ?
#
loop_
_entity_poly.entity_id
_entity_poly.type
_entity_poly.pdbx_seq_one_letter_code
_entity_poly.pdbx_strand_id
1 'polypeptide(L)' 'MTVDRDDSVYVADLNNNRVLKLAAGSNAQSQLPFTGLFSPTDVAVDNDGAVYVIDFYNRMLKLPTA' A
#
# COMPACT_ATOMS: atom_id res chain seq x y z
N MET A 1 4.49 2.41 6.76
CA MET A 1 5.21 1.60 5.73
C MET A 1 5.30 0.17 6.25
N THR A 2 5.28 -0.83 5.37
CA THR A 2 5.32 -2.24 5.79
C THR A 2 6.06 -3.11 4.78
N VAL A 3 6.29 -4.36 5.14
CA VAL A 3 6.85 -5.42 4.27
C VAL A 3 5.93 -6.64 4.30
N ASP A 4 5.83 -7.34 3.17
CA ASP A 4 5.13 -8.63 3.10
C ASP A 4 6.08 -9.83 3.28
N ARG A 5 5.56 -11.06 3.15
CA ARG A 5 6.36 -12.30 3.27
C ARG A 5 7.30 -12.53 2.09
N ASP A 6 7.10 -11.84 0.98
CA ASP A 6 7.94 -11.92 -0.22
C ASP A 6 8.98 -10.78 -0.22
N ASP A 7 9.23 -10.16 0.94
CA ASP A 7 10.13 -9.02 1.14
C ASP A 7 9.79 -7.79 0.27
N SER A 8 8.54 -7.68 -0.21
CA SER A 8 8.09 -6.48 -0.92
C SER A 8 7.78 -5.37 0.06
N VAL A 9 8.28 -4.16 -0.23
CA VAL A 9 8.03 -2.97 0.59
C VAL A 9 6.79 -2.24 0.08
N TYR A 10 5.93 -1.80 1.00
CA TYR A 10 4.77 -0.97 0.69
C TYR A 10 4.86 0.38 1.42
N VAL A 11 4.58 1.46 0.69
CA VAL A 11 4.67 2.84 1.17
C VAL A 11 3.35 3.56 0.93
N ALA A 12 2.79 4.15 1.98
CA ALA A 12 1.78 5.19 1.88
C ALA A 12 2.46 6.49 1.45
N ASP A 13 2.30 6.87 0.18
CA ASP A 13 2.92 8.06 -0.40
C ASP A 13 1.96 9.24 -0.22
N LEU A 14 1.98 9.77 1.02
CA LEU A 14 0.98 10.69 1.57
C LEU A 14 0.66 11.86 0.65
N ASN A 15 1.67 12.61 0.21
CA ASN A 15 1.46 13.83 -0.59
C ASN A 15 1.05 13.53 -2.04
N ASN A 16 1.23 12.28 -2.50
CA ASN A 16 0.86 11.86 -3.86
C ASN A 16 -0.44 11.03 -3.88
N ASN A 17 -1.16 10.91 -2.74
CA ASN A 17 -2.45 10.24 -2.64
C ASN A 17 -2.45 8.80 -3.21
N ARG A 18 -1.38 8.04 -2.99
CA ARG A 18 -1.22 6.69 -3.54
C ARG A 18 -0.50 5.74 -2.58
N VAL A 19 -0.60 4.45 -2.88
CA VAL A 19 0.23 3.40 -2.25
C VAL A 19 1.14 2.81 -3.31
N LEU A 20 2.41 2.66 -2.98
CA LEU A 20 3.44 2.08 -3.84
C LEU A 20 3.86 0.71 -3.29
N LYS A 21 4.16 -0.23 -4.18
CA LYS A 21 4.81 -1.51 -3.91
C LYS A 21 6.18 -1.54 -4.60
N LEU A 22 7.21 -1.97 -3.90
CA LEU A 22 8.52 -2.29 -4.45
C LEU A 22 8.79 -3.77 -4.18
N ALA A 23 8.85 -4.58 -5.24
CA ALA A 23 9.17 -6.00 -5.11
C ALA A 23 10.63 -6.19 -4.65
N ALA A 24 10.89 -7.26 -3.89
CA ALA A 24 12.23 -7.60 -3.44
C ALA A 24 13.21 -7.68 -4.63
N GLY A 25 14.37 -7.03 -4.49
CA GLY A 25 15.40 -6.97 -5.53
C GLY A 25 15.06 -6.07 -6.74
N SER A 26 13.90 -5.42 -6.77
CA SER A 26 13.54 -4.47 -7.81
C SER A 26 14.06 -3.06 -7.51
N ASN A 27 14.36 -2.30 -8.56
CA ASN A 27 14.55 -0.84 -8.52
C ASN A 27 13.35 -0.07 -9.11
N ALA A 28 12.32 -0.79 -9.55
CA ALA A 28 11.11 -0.24 -10.14
C ALA A 28 9.92 -0.53 -9.24
N GLN A 29 9.30 0.54 -8.73
CA GLN A 29 8.07 0.49 -7.95
C GLN A 29 6.83 0.47 -8.85
N SER A 30 5.74 -0.10 -8.36
CA SER A 30 4.41 -0.02 -8.97
C SER A 30 3.42 0.66 -8.03
N GLN A 31 2.47 1.40 -8.60
CA GLN A 31 1.35 1.96 -7.85
C GLN A 31 0.24 0.92 -7.72
N LEU A 32 -0.28 0.75 -6.50
CA LEU A 32 -1.44 -0.10 -6.26
C LEU A 32 -2.74 0.60 -6.66
N PRO A 33 -3.74 -0.13 -7.20
CA PRO A 33 -4.96 0.42 -7.79
C PRO A 33 -6.01 0.89 -6.76
N PHE A 34 -5.60 1.55 -5.68
CA PHE A 34 -6.54 2.24 -4.79
C PHE A 34 -7.16 3.45 -5.50
N THR A 35 -8.45 3.67 -5.30
CA THR A 35 -9.17 4.84 -5.83
C THR A 35 -9.67 5.71 -4.68
N GLY A 36 -9.65 7.02 -4.87
CA GLY A 36 -10.23 7.97 -3.91
C GLY A 36 -9.46 8.14 -2.59
N LEU A 37 -8.17 7.79 -2.54
CA LEU A 37 -7.31 8.06 -1.38
C LEU A 37 -7.14 9.56 -1.16
N PHE A 38 -7.08 9.96 0.10
CA PHE A 38 -6.79 11.32 0.50
C PHE A 38 -5.73 11.32 1.61
N SER A 39 -4.49 11.65 1.24
CA SER A 39 -3.33 11.67 2.12
C SER A 39 -3.21 10.39 2.95
N PRO A 40 -2.92 9.23 2.33
CA PRO A 40 -2.78 7.97 3.03
C PRO A 40 -1.70 8.08 4.11
N THR A 41 -2.03 7.64 5.33
CA THR A 41 -1.18 7.82 6.52
C THR A 41 -0.47 6.54 6.92
N ASP A 42 -1.08 5.38 6.68
CA ASP A 42 -0.44 4.09 6.95
C ASP A 42 -0.93 2.98 6.00
N VAL A 43 -0.13 1.92 5.92
CA VAL A 43 -0.36 0.74 5.08
C VAL A 43 0.04 -0.54 5.82
N ALA A 44 -0.79 -1.57 5.71
CA ALA A 44 -0.53 -2.92 6.22
C ALA A 44 -0.82 -3.97 5.13
N VAL A 45 -0.15 -5.13 5.23
CA VAL A 45 -0.40 -6.31 4.39
C VAL A 45 -0.71 -7.49 5.30
N ASP A 46 -1.74 -8.26 4.96
CA ASP A 46 -2.04 -9.52 5.65
C ASP A 46 -1.28 -10.72 5.07
N ASN A 47 -1.50 -11.90 5.65
CA ASN A 47 -0.77 -13.10 5.27
C ASN A 47 -1.13 -13.63 3.89
N ASP A 48 -2.32 -13.31 3.40
CA ASP A 48 -2.79 -13.74 2.11
C ASP A 48 -2.36 -12.76 1.01
N GLY A 49 -1.79 -11.59 1.38
CA GLY A 49 -1.28 -10.56 0.49
C GLY A 49 -2.24 -9.39 0.26
N ALA A 50 -3.37 -9.33 0.98
CA ALA A 50 -4.29 -8.21 0.83
C ALA A 50 -3.69 -6.97 1.49
N VAL A 51 -3.88 -5.82 0.84
CA VAL A 51 -3.31 -4.54 1.26
C VAL A 51 -4.39 -3.67 1.87
N TYR A 52 -4.14 -3.17 3.07
CA TYR A 52 -5.01 -2.26 3.81
C TYR A 52 -4.32 -0.91 3.89
N VAL A 53 -5.05 0.16 3.63
CA VAL A 53 -4.56 1.53 3.74
C VAL A 53 -5.55 2.36 4.55
N ILE A 54 -5.03 3.19 5.44
CA ILE A 54 -5.82 4.22 6.12
C ILE A 54 -5.47 5.58 5.55
N ASP A 55 -6.48 6.41 5.39
CA ASP A 55 -6.34 7.78 4.90
C ASP A 55 -6.50 8.82 6.01
N PHE A 56 -6.27 10.09 5.69
CA PHE A 56 -6.32 11.18 6.66
C PHE A 56 -7.71 11.38 7.30
N TYR A 57 -8.77 10.85 6.68
CA TYR A 57 -10.13 10.84 7.22
C TYR A 57 -10.42 9.60 8.07
N ASN A 58 -9.40 8.80 8.40
CA ASN A 58 -9.52 7.52 9.09
C ASN A 58 -10.39 6.50 8.32
N ARG A 59 -10.49 6.64 6.99
CA ARG A 59 -11.16 5.63 6.15
C ARG A 59 -10.17 4.52 5.86
N MET A 60 -10.60 3.28 6.08
CA MET A 60 -9.84 2.10 5.68
C MET A 60 -10.32 1.60 4.33
N LEU A 61 -9.39 1.44 3.39
CA LEU A 61 -9.64 0.79 2.10
C LEU A 61 -8.85 -0.52 2.05
N LYS A 62 -9.42 -1.53 1.37
CA LYS A 62 -8.79 -2.83 1.15
C LYS A 62 -8.64 -3.08 -0.34
N LEU A 63 -7.44 -3.45 -0.76
CA LEU A 63 -7.23 -4.18 -2.01
C LEU A 63 -7.12 -5.66 -1.67
N PRO A 64 -8.09 -6.50 -2.08
CA PRO A 64 -7.98 -7.94 -1.93
C PRO A 64 -6.84 -8.47 -2.80
N THR A 65 -6.35 -9.65 -2.46
CA THR A 65 -5.48 -10.38 -3.37
C THR A 65 -6.21 -10.74 -4.66
N ALA A 66 -5.43 -10.75 -5.74
CA ALA A 66 -5.88 -11.20 -7.06
C ALA A 66 -6.01 -12.73 -7.09
#